data_AF-A0A0L0DSH1-F1
#
_entry.id   AF-A0A0L0DSH1-F1
#
_cell.length_a   1.000
_cell.length_b   1.000
_cell.length_c   1.000
_cell.angle_alpha   90.00
_cell.angle_beta   90.00
_cell.angle_gamma   90.00
#
_symmetry.space_group_name_H-M   'P 1'
#
loop_
_entity.id
_entity.type
_entity.pdbx_description
1 polymer ?
#
loop_
_entity_poly.entity_id
_entity_poly.type
_entity_poly.pdbx_seq_one_letter_code
_entity_poly.pdbx_strand_id
1 'polypeptide(L)'
;MPLLKVGDDGGLIQGSTSIALDLERRMATLARSSIPRDPALAFLVHLLEDYTDEWHMKGAFAWRWLLQDDDAVMWSARHVVADMITPASREEVRSVATKFLTRQRLRVALMGVGDGTGIVSCLQRDLLALEQHIEDGQRFLFGSRPSLADFAVFGQLSQLVLDYDSSKWLRENTPRLYAWTFALDEPSGIEGQWLETSEAYSPVVLSLLKNIGRFYMPYLDANARALAQGADSFEVKLPGGAVAHQPPIEHQAASLHDLRAMYAMLNPKSRAKVQDVLEQANVVKYLVDTSASVGPTAATSSSPSS
;
A
#
# COMPACT_ATOMS: atom_id res chain seq x y z
N MET A 1 0.36 -8.53 11.39
CA MET A 1 -0.82 -8.07 10.62
C MET A 1 -1.96 -7.87 11.58
N PRO A 2 -2.75 -6.80 11.44
CA PRO A 2 -3.88 -6.54 12.30
C PRO A 2 -4.95 -7.63 12.14
N LEU A 3 -5.64 -7.92 13.24
CA LEU A 3 -6.72 -8.89 13.32
C LEU A 3 -7.88 -8.25 14.10
N LEU A 4 -9.06 -8.17 13.47
CA LEU A 4 -10.28 -7.71 14.11
C LEU A 4 -11.17 -8.92 14.42
N LYS A 5 -11.52 -9.07 15.70
CA LYS A 5 -12.59 -9.99 16.11
C LYS A 5 -13.93 -9.26 15.97
N VAL A 6 -14.84 -9.87 15.23
CA VAL A 6 -16.16 -9.32 14.91
C VAL A 6 -17.24 -10.20 15.51
N GLY A 7 -18.22 -9.57 16.16
CA GLY A 7 -19.36 -10.27 16.74
C GLY A 7 -19.00 -11.14 17.95
N ASP A 8 -20.05 -11.61 18.63
CA ASP A 8 -19.92 -12.51 19.77
C ASP A 8 -19.64 -13.96 19.35
N ASP A 9 -19.91 -14.30 18.08
CA ASP A 9 -19.67 -15.60 17.44
C ASP A 9 -18.19 -15.85 17.07
N GLY A 10 -17.35 -14.82 17.15
CA GLY A 10 -15.91 -14.95 16.98
C GLY A 10 -15.43 -14.91 15.53
N GLY A 11 -16.16 -14.25 14.63
CA GLY A 11 -15.67 -13.95 13.28
C GLY A 11 -14.33 -13.20 13.34
N LEU A 12 -13.42 -13.51 12.40
CA LEU A 12 -12.10 -12.89 12.32
C LEU A 12 -11.87 -12.25 10.95
N ILE A 13 -11.37 -11.03 10.95
CA ILE A 13 -10.94 -10.32 9.74
C ILE A 13 -9.47 -9.95 9.90
N GLN A 14 -8.66 -10.32 8.92
CA GLN A 14 -7.21 -10.10 8.94
C GLN A 14 -6.80 -9.14 7.81
N GLY A 15 -5.89 -8.21 8.12
CA GLY A 15 -5.36 -7.25 7.16
C GLY A 15 -6.00 -5.86 7.28
N SER A 16 -5.18 -4.82 7.15
CA SER A 16 -5.57 -3.41 7.29
C SER A 16 -6.70 -3.05 6.33
N THR A 17 -6.51 -3.32 5.04
CA THR A 17 -7.49 -3.04 3.98
C THR A 17 -8.79 -3.80 4.21
N SER A 18 -8.72 -5.12 4.43
CA SER A 18 -9.90 -5.95 4.71
C SER A 18 -10.71 -5.44 5.91
N ILE A 19 -10.04 -5.05 6.99
CA ILE A 19 -10.67 -4.49 8.19
C ILE A 19 -11.32 -3.14 7.85
N ALA A 20 -10.60 -2.23 7.18
CA ALA A 20 -11.12 -0.92 6.83
C ALA A 20 -12.36 -1.01 5.93
N LEU A 21 -12.32 -1.84 4.88
CA LEU A 21 -13.45 -2.03 3.97
C LEU A 21 -14.65 -2.71 4.64
N ASP A 22 -14.40 -3.61 5.60
CA ASP A 22 -15.49 -4.21 6.36
C ASP A 22 -16.17 -3.21 7.30
N LEU A 23 -15.38 -2.35 7.96
CA LEU A 23 -15.90 -1.27 8.78
C LEU A 23 -16.69 -0.25 7.93
N GLU A 24 -16.19 0.12 6.75
CA GLU A 24 -16.92 0.99 5.80
C GLU A 24 -18.29 0.41 5.43
N ARG A 25 -18.37 -0.90 5.16
CA ARG A 25 -19.66 -1.56 4.86
C ARG A 25 -20.61 -1.57 6.05
N ARG A 26 -20.12 -1.89 7.26
CA ARG A 26 -20.95 -1.94 8.48
C ARG A 26 -21.42 -0.57 8.94
N MET A 27 -20.59 0.45 8.72
CA MET A 27 -20.81 1.81 9.16
C MET A 27 -21.26 2.74 8.02
N ALA A 28 -21.73 2.19 6.90
CA ALA A 28 -22.14 2.95 5.72
C ALA A 28 -23.23 4.02 5.99
N THR A 29 -23.94 3.91 7.11
CA THR A 29 -24.94 4.87 7.57
C THR A 29 -24.37 6.03 8.38
N LEU A 30 -23.09 6.00 8.77
CA LEU A 30 -22.42 7.07 9.51
C LEU A 30 -21.82 8.12 8.56
N ALA A 31 -21.74 9.37 9.03
CA ALA A 31 -21.32 10.51 8.22
C ALA A 31 -19.80 10.58 7.90
N ARG A 32 -19.00 9.64 8.41
CA ARG A 32 -17.52 9.71 8.40
C ARG A 32 -16.85 8.61 7.57
N SER A 33 -17.42 8.27 6.41
CA SER A 33 -16.74 7.40 5.46
C SER A 33 -15.39 7.98 5.02
N SER A 34 -14.41 7.10 4.85
CA SER A 34 -13.08 7.34 4.28
C SER A 34 -13.04 7.11 2.77
N ILE A 35 -14.18 6.71 2.17
CA ILE A 35 -14.33 6.47 0.74
C ILE A 35 -15.30 7.50 0.15
N PRO A 36 -14.90 8.24 -0.90
CA PRO A 36 -15.79 9.16 -1.60
C PRO A 36 -17.01 8.48 -2.21
N ARG A 37 -18.15 9.18 -2.25
CA ARG A 37 -19.36 8.68 -2.93
C ARG A 37 -19.25 8.72 -4.46
N ASP A 38 -18.42 9.61 -5.00
CA ASP A 38 -18.16 9.64 -6.44
C ASP A 38 -17.34 8.39 -6.83
N PRO A 39 -17.85 7.52 -7.74
CA PRO A 39 -17.17 6.27 -8.07
C PRO A 39 -15.79 6.45 -8.69
N ALA A 40 -15.56 7.57 -9.40
CA ALA A 40 -14.28 7.82 -10.06
C ALA A 40 -13.21 8.17 -9.01
N LEU A 41 -13.56 9.02 -8.05
CA LEU A 41 -12.68 9.37 -6.93
C LEU A 41 -12.45 8.16 -6.01
N ALA A 42 -13.49 7.37 -5.73
CA ALA A 42 -13.37 6.12 -4.96
C ALA A 42 -12.39 5.13 -5.62
N PHE A 43 -12.45 4.97 -6.95
CA PHE A 43 -11.49 4.13 -7.67
C PHE A 43 -10.04 4.60 -7.47
N LEU A 44 -9.77 5.91 -7.56
CA LEU A 44 -8.42 6.44 -7.34
C LEU A 44 -7.95 6.24 -5.89
N VAL A 45 -8.87 6.37 -4.91
CA VAL A 45 -8.58 6.08 -3.50
C VAL A 45 -8.14 4.63 -3.32
N HIS A 46 -8.87 3.66 -3.87
CA HIS A 46 -8.47 2.26 -3.80
C HIS A 46 -7.16 1.96 -4.51
N LEU A 47 -6.93 2.55 -5.68
CA LEU A 47 -5.68 2.36 -6.42
C LEU A 47 -4.45 2.88 -5.66
N LEU A 48 -4.57 4.04 -5.02
CA LEU A 48 -3.47 4.62 -4.22
C LEU A 48 -3.28 3.92 -2.88
N GLU A 49 -4.36 3.44 -2.27
CA GLU A 49 -4.33 2.60 -1.08
C GLU A 49 -3.55 1.31 -1.33
N ASP A 50 -3.94 0.54 -2.36
CA ASP A 50 -3.30 -0.73 -2.74
C ASP A 50 -1.82 -0.51 -3.14
N TYR A 51 -1.53 0.57 -3.89
CA TYR A 51 -0.16 0.98 -4.17
C TYR A 51 0.66 1.22 -2.90
N THR A 52 0.06 1.86 -1.90
CA THR A 52 0.77 2.21 -0.67
C THR A 52 0.94 0.97 0.24
N ASP A 53 -0.09 0.15 0.40
CA ASP A 53 -0.05 -1.05 1.23
C ASP A 53 0.92 -2.12 0.69
N GLU A 54 1.10 -2.18 -0.64
CA GLU A 54 1.98 -3.16 -1.28
C GLU A 54 3.36 -2.60 -1.68
N TRP A 55 3.41 -1.41 -2.30
CA TRP A 55 4.66 -0.88 -2.87
C TRP A 55 5.43 0.01 -1.91
N HIS A 56 4.76 0.96 -1.24
CA HIS A 56 5.43 1.76 -0.20
C HIS A 56 5.87 0.90 0.96
N MET A 57 5.08 -0.12 1.32
CA MET A 57 5.47 -1.12 2.33
C MET A 57 6.77 -1.85 1.98
N LYS A 58 6.98 -2.24 0.72
CA LYS A 58 8.28 -2.79 0.27
C LYS A 58 9.42 -1.80 0.50
N GLY A 59 9.22 -0.53 0.17
CA GLY A 59 10.19 0.53 0.42
C GLY A 59 10.49 0.71 1.91
N ALA A 60 9.46 0.81 2.74
CA ALA A 60 9.61 0.97 4.18
C ALA A 60 10.32 -0.22 4.82
N PHE A 61 9.98 -1.44 4.37
CA PHE A 61 10.60 -2.67 4.88
C PHE A 61 12.07 -2.80 4.44
N ALA A 62 12.40 -2.47 3.20
CA ALA A 62 13.78 -2.43 2.72
C ALA A 62 14.59 -1.35 3.47
N TRP A 63 14.02 -0.16 3.67
CA TRP A 63 14.67 0.90 4.41
C TRP A 63 14.98 0.47 5.85
N ARG A 64 14.01 -0.14 6.55
CA ARG A 64 14.17 -0.56 7.94
C ARG A 64 15.15 -1.71 8.11
N TRP A 65 15.07 -2.74 7.27
CA TRP A 65 15.72 -4.04 7.56
C TRP A 65 16.94 -4.36 6.69
N LEU A 66 17.15 -3.64 5.59
CA LEU A 66 18.22 -3.90 4.63
C LEU A 66 19.24 -2.77 4.54
N LEU A 67 18.79 -1.51 4.58
CA LEU A 67 19.64 -0.36 4.27
C LEU A 67 20.23 0.38 5.48
N GLN A 68 19.91 -0.04 6.71
CA GLN A 68 20.45 0.58 7.92
C GLN A 68 21.72 -0.12 8.41
N ASP A 69 22.48 0.58 9.24
CA ASP A 69 23.54 -0.05 10.03
C ASP A 69 22.98 -1.04 11.08
N ASP A 70 23.85 -1.90 11.60
CA ASP A 70 23.44 -2.96 12.53
C ASP A 70 22.84 -2.42 13.84
N ASP A 71 23.29 -1.25 14.31
CA ASP A 71 22.82 -0.65 15.57
C ASP A 71 21.40 -0.07 15.40
N ALA A 72 21.14 0.61 14.29
CA ALA A 72 19.85 1.15 13.90
C ALA A 72 18.82 0.04 13.65
N VAL A 73 19.20 -1.01 12.91
CA VAL A 73 18.36 -2.19 12.71
C VAL A 73 18.03 -2.89 14.04
N MET A 74 19.02 -3.01 14.94
CA MET A 74 18.83 -3.63 16.24
C MET A 74 17.99 -2.76 17.18
N TRP A 75 18.05 -1.43 17.05
CA TRP A 75 17.11 -0.55 17.73
C TRP A 75 15.68 -0.83 17.28
N SER A 76 15.42 -0.88 15.97
CA SER A 76 14.08 -1.13 15.40
C SER A 76 13.53 -2.48 15.86
N ALA A 77 14.36 -3.53 15.87
CA ALA A 77 13.97 -4.85 16.38
C ALA A 77 13.60 -4.83 17.86
N ARG A 78 14.37 -4.12 18.70
CA ARG A 78 14.08 -3.98 20.14
C ARG A 78 12.82 -3.17 20.39
N HIS A 79 12.59 -2.12 19.61
CA HIS A 79 11.37 -1.30 19.72
C HIS A 79 10.12 -2.13 19.46
N VAL A 80 10.06 -2.86 18.32
CA VAL A 80 8.93 -3.73 17.98
C VAL A 80 8.74 -4.83 19.03
N VAL A 81 9.82 -5.48 19.47
CA VAL A 81 9.71 -6.54 20.49
C VAL A 81 9.24 -5.99 21.83
N ALA A 82 9.75 -4.83 22.26
CA ALA A 82 9.32 -4.22 23.51
C ALA A 82 7.81 -3.95 23.52
N ASP A 83 7.25 -3.42 22.42
CA ASP A 83 5.81 -3.23 22.28
C ASP A 83 5.02 -4.55 22.44
N MET A 84 5.53 -5.64 21.88
CA MET A 84 4.86 -6.95 21.91
C MET A 84 4.89 -7.65 23.28
N ILE A 85 5.96 -7.49 24.07
CA ILE A 85 6.20 -8.30 25.27
C ILE A 85 6.21 -7.51 26.58
N THR A 86 5.89 -6.21 26.54
CA THR A 86 5.83 -5.38 27.76
C THR A 86 4.71 -5.88 28.70
N PRO A 87 4.97 -6.03 30.02
CA PRO A 87 6.23 -5.76 30.71
C PRO A 87 7.28 -6.88 30.55
N ALA A 88 8.53 -6.50 30.27
CA ALA A 88 9.68 -7.40 30.22
C ALA A 88 10.99 -6.69 30.59
N SER A 89 12.02 -7.44 31.02
CA SER A 89 13.35 -6.89 31.27
C SER A 89 14.07 -6.53 29.97
N ARG A 90 15.09 -5.64 30.07
CA ARG A 90 15.92 -5.25 28.93
C ARG A 90 16.63 -6.44 28.27
N GLU A 91 17.02 -7.44 29.05
CA GLU A 91 17.71 -8.62 28.53
C GLU A 91 16.77 -9.57 27.80
N GLU A 92 15.54 -9.75 28.30
CA GLU A 92 14.50 -10.53 27.61
C GLU A 92 14.16 -9.90 26.25
N VAL A 93 13.93 -8.57 26.21
CA VAL A 93 13.71 -7.83 24.97
C VAL A 93 14.87 -8.02 23.99
N ARG A 94 16.11 -7.90 24.46
CA ARG A 94 17.31 -8.07 23.60
C ARG A 94 17.42 -9.49 23.02
N SER A 95 17.15 -10.51 23.83
CA SER A 95 17.19 -11.91 23.42
C SER A 95 16.13 -12.22 22.36
N VAL A 96 14.90 -11.77 22.56
CA VAL A 96 13.80 -11.95 21.60
C VAL A 96 14.03 -11.10 20.34
N ALA A 97 14.55 -9.88 20.46
CA ALA A 97 14.87 -8.99 19.35
C ALA A 97 15.89 -9.60 18.38
N THR A 98 16.93 -10.28 18.89
CA THR A 98 17.91 -10.97 18.03
C THR A 98 17.22 -12.03 17.16
N LYS A 99 16.36 -12.88 17.75
CA LYS A 99 15.61 -13.91 17.00
C LYS A 99 14.59 -13.30 16.03
N PHE A 100 13.95 -12.21 16.45
CA PHE A 100 13.03 -11.45 15.62
C PHE A 100 13.72 -10.87 14.39
N LEU A 101 14.88 -10.22 14.57
CA LEU A 101 15.66 -9.60 13.51
C LEU A 101 16.10 -10.63 12.47
N THR A 102 16.60 -11.79 12.89
CA THR A 102 16.97 -12.88 11.96
C THR A 102 15.79 -13.26 11.06
N ARG A 103 14.57 -13.35 11.61
CA ARG A 103 13.36 -13.64 10.83
C ARG A 103 13.00 -12.50 9.88
N GLN A 104 13.14 -11.23 10.30
CA GLN A 104 12.86 -10.10 9.40
C GLN A 104 13.85 -10.05 8.24
N ARG A 105 15.14 -10.28 8.47
CA ARG A 105 16.16 -10.36 7.39
C ARG A 105 15.83 -11.44 6.35
N LEU A 106 15.38 -12.62 6.79
CA LEU A 106 14.90 -13.67 5.88
C LEU A 106 13.66 -13.24 5.10
N ARG A 107 12.74 -12.51 5.75
CA ARG A 107 11.52 -12.00 5.09
C ARG A 107 11.82 -10.97 4.02
N VAL A 108 12.78 -10.07 4.23
CA VAL A 108 13.21 -9.07 3.21
C VAL A 108 13.59 -9.77 1.90
N ALA A 109 14.32 -10.88 1.98
CA ALA A 109 14.75 -11.64 0.80
C ALA A 109 13.58 -12.19 -0.03
N LEU A 110 12.41 -12.38 0.58
CA LEU A 110 11.18 -12.86 -0.07
C LEU A 110 10.30 -11.74 -0.61
N MET A 111 10.62 -10.47 -0.33
CA MET A 111 9.80 -9.32 -0.74
C MET A 111 10.18 -8.76 -2.11
N GLY A 112 11.15 -9.37 -2.80
CA GLY A 112 11.59 -8.95 -4.12
C GLY A 112 12.00 -7.48 -4.19
N VAL A 113 12.77 -7.03 -3.19
CA VAL A 113 13.26 -5.65 -3.13
C VAL A 113 14.65 -5.46 -3.74
N GLY A 114 15.30 -6.53 -4.21
CA GLY A 114 16.67 -6.49 -4.72
C GLY A 114 17.64 -6.00 -3.64
N ASP A 115 18.50 -5.04 -3.99
CA ASP A 115 19.36 -4.34 -3.02
C ASP A 115 18.62 -3.27 -2.19
N GLY A 116 17.31 -3.06 -2.44
CA GLY A 116 16.45 -2.11 -1.74
C GLY A 116 16.58 -0.66 -2.21
N THR A 117 17.69 -0.26 -2.83
CA THR A 117 18.02 1.15 -3.09
C THR A 117 17.03 1.82 -4.05
N GLY A 118 16.67 1.15 -5.14
CA GLY A 118 15.74 1.68 -6.13
C GLY A 118 14.31 1.83 -5.62
N ILE A 119 13.83 0.89 -4.80
CA ILE A 119 12.49 0.95 -4.21
C ILE A 119 12.43 2.02 -3.13
N VAL A 120 13.47 2.14 -2.28
CA VAL A 120 13.56 3.21 -1.28
C VAL A 120 13.65 4.58 -1.94
N SER A 121 14.41 4.73 -3.03
CA SER A 121 14.44 5.97 -3.82
C SER A 121 13.10 6.30 -4.48
N CYS A 122 12.29 5.28 -4.85
CA CYS A 122 10.91 5.50 -5.29
C CYS A 122 10.06 6.07 -4.15
N LEU A 123 10.07 5.43 -2.98
CA LEU A 123 9.35 5.90 -1.79
C LEU A 123 9.77 7.32 -1.40
N GLN A 124 11.07 7.62 -1.35
CA GLN A 124 11.56 8.98 -1.04
C GLN A 124 11.03 10.05 -2.01
N ARG A 125 10.92 9.74 -3.31
CA ARG A 125 10.34 10.68 -4.30
C ARG A 125 8.85 10.91 -4.06
N ASP A 126 8.11 9.89 -3.67
CA ASP A 126 6.70 10.02 -3.31
C ASP A 126 6.53 10.84 -2.02
N LEU A 127 7.37 10.63 -1.03
CA LEU A 127 7.39 11.40 0.22
C LEU A 127 7.73 12.88 -0.01
N LEU A 128 8.67 13.19 -0.90
CA LEU A 128 8.96 14.57 -1.31
C LEU A 128 7.77 15.22 -2.03
N ALA A 129 7.05 14.46 -2.86
CA ALA A 129 5.85 14.97 -3.53
C ALA A 129 4.70 15.23 -2.54
N LEU A 130 4.56 14.39 -1.51
CA LEU A 130 3.62 14.59 -0.41
C LEU A 130 3.99 15.80 0.46
N GLU A 131 5.28 16.00 0.75
CA GLU A 131 5.77 17.20 1.43
C GLU A 131 5.39 18.47 0.66
N GLN A 132 5.66 18.49 -0.65
CA GLN A 132 5.32 19.64 -1.51
C GLN A 132 3.81 19.89 -1.53
N HIS A 133 2.98 18.84 -1.58
CA HIS A 133 1.53 18.99 -1.54
C HIS A 133 1.04 19.68 -0.26
N ILE A 134 1.64 19.35 0.88
CA ILE A 134 1.34 20.01 2.16
C ILE A 134 1.85 21.45 2.16
N GLU A 135 3.02 21.71 1.58
CA GLU A 135 3.56 23.07 1.40
C GLU A 135 2.66 23.94 0.53
N ASP A 136 2.05 23.37 -0.51
CA ASP A 136 1.09 24.04 -1.40
C ASP A 136 -0.29 24.28 -0.71
N GLY A 137 -0.43 23.91 0.56
CA GLY A 137 -1.59 24.20 1.40
C GLY A 137 -2.64 23.09 1.44
N GLN A 138 -2.38 21.93 0.83
CA GLN A 138 -3.32 20.81 0.77
C GLN A 138 -2.92 19.69 1.73
N ARG A 139 -3.79 19.34 2.67
CA ARG A 139 -3.47 18.35 3.73
C ARG A 139 -3.71 16.89 3.34
N PHE A 140 -4.63 16.64 2.40
CA PHE A 140 -5.05 15.30 2.02
C PHE A 140 -5.11 15.17 0.50
N LEU A 141 -5.06 13.94 -0.01
CA LEU A 141 -4.96 13.66 -1.44
C LEU A 141 -6.22 14.07 -2.22
N PHE A 142 -7.40 13.94 -1.60
CA PHE A 142 -8.69 14.07 -2.29
C PHE A 142 -9.66 15.03 -1.59
N GLY A 143 -9.16 16.17 -1.12
CA GLY A 143 -9.96 17.25 -0.54
C GLY A 143 -9.43 17.71 0.81
N SER A 144 -10.34 18.14 1.70
CA SER A 144 -10.00 18.68 3.02
C SER A 144 -10.16 17.69 4.19
N ARG A 145 -10.44 16.42 3.88
CA ARG A 145 -10.56 15.31 4.84
C ARG A 145 -9.74 14.09 4.39
N PRO A 146 -9.29 13.22 5.31
CA PRO A 146 -8.53 12.03 4.95
C PRO A 146 -9.42 10.98 4.27
N SER A 147 -8.87 10.33 3.26
CA SER A 147 -9.41 9.14 2.61
C SER A 147 -8.68 7.88 3.06
N LEU A 148 -9.18 6.72 2.63
CA LEU A 148 -8.49 5.45 2.83
C LEU A 148 -7.05 5.46 2.28
N ALA A 149 -6.78 6.18 1.17
CA ALA A 149 -5.43 6.33 0.63
C ALA A 149 -4.51 7.12 1.57
N ASP A 150 -5.02 8.18 2.20
CA ASP A 150 -4.26 8.96 3.19
C ASP A 150 -3.93 8.09 4.42
N PHE A 151 -4.85 7.22 4.85
CA PHE A 151 -4.59 6.27 5.94
C PHE A 151 -3.55 5.21 5.58
N ALA A 152 -3.48 4.76 4.33
CA ALA A 152 -2.42 3.86 3.88
C ALA A 152 -1.04 4.54 3.94
N VAL A 153 -0.96 5.81 3.50
CA VAL A 153 0.27 6.62 3.58
C VAL A 153 0.69 6.80 5.03
N PHE A 154 -0.27 7.13 5.90
CA PHE A 154 -0.05 7.18 7.35
C PHE A 154 0.46 5.85 7.91
N GLY A 155 -0.09 4.71 7.49
CA GLY A 155 0.34 3.39 7.94
C GLY A 155 1.84 3.18 7.78
N GLN A 156 2.40 3.55 6.63
CA GLN A 156 3.84 3.45 6.38
C GLN A 156 4.63 4.53 7.15
N LEU A 157 4.16 5.78 7.14
CA LEU A 157 4.82 6.89 7.82
C LEU A 157 4.90 6.73 9.34
N SER A 158 3.85 6.19 9.97
CA SER A 158 3.80 5.93 11.42
C SER A 158 4.98 5.06 11.90
N GLN A 159 5.52 4.25 11.00
CA GLN A 159 6.69 3.40 11.23
C GLN A 159 8.00 4.13 10.90
N LEU A 160 8.05 4.80 9.75
CA LEU A 160 9.24 5.51 9.29
C LEU A 160 9.64 6.68 10.19
N VAL A 161 8.67 7.35 10.85
CA VAL A 161 8.98 8.44 11.79
C VAL A 161 9.67 7.96 13.08
N LEU A 162 9.61 6.66 13.37
CA LEU A 162 10.22 6.04 14.55
C LEU A 162 11.62 5.50 14.25
N ASP A 163 11.83 4.87 13.09
CA ASP A 163 13.12 4.26 12.74
C ASP A 163 14.22 5.30 12.57
N TYR A 164 15.44 4.96 12.95
CA TYR A 164 16.55 5.92 13.04
C TYR A 164 16.84 6.66 11.72
N ASP A 165 17.19 5.93 10.65
CA ASP A 165 17.63 6.53 9.39
C ASP A 165 16.50 7.21 8.62
N SER A 166 15.33 6.58 8.54
CA SER A 166 14.18 7.17 7.85
C SER A 166 13.60 8.35 8.62
N SER A 167 13.55 8.30 9.95
CA SER A 167 13.13 9.46 10.77
C SER A 167 14.08 10.63 10.59
N LYS A 168 15.41 10.39 10.58
CA LYS A 168 16.40 11.42 10.29
C LYS A 168 16.16 12.03 8.91
N TRP A 169 16.02 11.20 7.88
CA TRP A 169 15.78 11.66 6.52
C TRP A 169 14.47 12.47 6.41
N LEU A 170 13.37 11.99 7.02
CA LEU A 170 12.07 12.68 7.01
C LEU A 170 12.14 14.04 7.72
N ARG A 171 12.85 14.14 8.86
CA ARG A 171 13.02 15.41 9.57
C ARG A 171 13.79 16.44 8.73
N GLU A 172 14.77 15.99 7.96
CA GLU A 172 15.61 16.85 7.11
C GLU A 172 14.89 17.26 5.82
N ASN A 173 14.14 16.34 5.18
CA ASN A 173 13.65 16.50 3.81
C ASN A 173 12.14 16.72 3.71
N THR A 174 11.37 16.29 4.71
CA THR A 174 9.90 16.34 4.69
C THR A 174 9.32 16.77 6.05
N PRO A 175 9.71 17.94 6.60
CA PRO A 175 9.31 18.35 7.95
C PRO A 175 7.80 18.51 8.11
N ARG A 176 7.06 18.90 7.07
CA ARG A 176 5.59 19.04 7.14
C ARG A 176 4.90 17.70 7.13
N LEU A 177 5.35 16.76 6.30
CA LEU A 177 4.86 15.38 6.27
C LEU A 177 5.20 14.64 7.57
N TYR A 178 6.37 14.91 8.15
CA TYR A 178 6.75 14.42 9.46
C TYR A 178 5.74 14.87 10.53
N ALA A 179 5.39 16.16 10.57
CA ALA A 179 4.38 16.70 11.48
C ALA A 179 2.95 16.19 11.17
N TRP A 180 2.60 16.05 9.88
CA TRP A 180 1.33 15.52 9.41
C TRP A 180 1.07 14.11 9.94
N THR A 181 2.11 13.29 10.04
CA THR A 181 2.02 11.92 10.57
C THR A 181 1.44 11.91 11.98
N PHE A 182 1.93 12.77 12.89
CA PHE A 182 1.40 12.85 14.26
C PHE A 182 0.01 13.48 14.32
N ALA A 183 -0.31 14.40 13.41
CA ALA A 183 -1.66 14.98 13.35
C ALA A 183 -2.72 13.95 12.91
N LEU A 184 -2.34 12.96 12.10
CA LEU A 184 -3.23 11.92 11.61
C LEU A 184 -3.31 10.69 12.52
N ASP A 185 -2.48 10.61 13.56
CA ASP A 185 -2.55 9.56 14.60
C ASP A 185 -3.87 9.63 15.40
N GLU A 186 -4.44 10.84 15.54
CA GLU A 186 -5.75 11.06 16.17
C GLU A 186 -6.60 12.04 15.34
N PRO A 187 -7.27 11.56 14.26
CA PRO A 187 -8.00 12.40 13.35
C PRO A 187 -9.49 12.57 13.71
N SER A 188 -9.91 12.21 14.93
CA SER A 188 -11.32 12.21 15.32
C SER A 188 -12.02 13.57 15.26
N GLY A 189 -11.29 14.69 15.14
CA GLY A 189 -11.86 16.04 14.91
C GLY A 189 -11.76 16.57 13.49
N ILE A 190 -11.18 15.82 12.54
CA ILE A 190 -10.99 16.28 11.17
C ILE A 190 -12.29 16.06 10.39
N GLU A 191 -12.90 17.18 9.99
CA GLU A 191 -14.04 17.27 9.09
C GLU A 191 -13.61 17.90 7.77
N GLY A 192 -14.40 17.70 6.72
CA GLY A 192 -14.09 18.30 5.42
C GLY A 192 -14.96 17.79 4.28
N GLN A 193 -14.57 18.20 3.08
CA GLN A 193 -15.24 17.89 1.82
C GLN A 193 -14.30 17.09 0.92
N TRP A 194 -14.88 16.24 0.09
CA TRP A 194 -14.16 15.56 -0.98
C TRP A 194 -13.83 16.55 -2.10
N LEU A 195 -12.78 16.25 -2.86
CA LEU A 195 -12.45 16.96 -4.09
C LEU A 195 -13.65 16.92 -5.04
N GLU A 196 -14.05 18.08 -5.54
CA GLU A 196 -15.10 18.14 -6.55
C GLU A 196 -14.55 17.66 -7.88
N THR A 197 -15.24 16.74 -8.55
CA THR A 197 -14.70 16.10 -9.77
C THR A 197 -14.53 17.04 -10.98
N SER A 198 -15.00 18.28 -10.90
CA SER A 198 -14.70 19.34 -11.88
C SER A 198 -13.34 20.00 -11.65
N GLU A 199 -12.74 19.82 -10.48
CA GLU A 199 -11.43 20.34 -10.13
C GLU A 199 -10.33 19.42 -10.68
N ALA A 200 -9.19 20.01 -11.03
CA ALA A 200 -8.04 19.23 -11.45
C ALA A 200 -7.43 18.47 -10.26
N TYR A 201 -6.98 17.23 -10.49
CA TYR A 201 -6.22 16.50 -9.48
C TYR A 201 -4.90 17.21 -9.15
N SER A 202 -4.50 17.16 -7.88
CA SER A 202 -3.27 17.80 -7.42
C SER A 202 -2.02 17.19 -8.08
N PRO A 203 -0.92 17.95 -8.20
CA PRO A 203 0.33 17.45 -8.75
C PRO A 203 0.84 16.17 -8.09
N VAL A 204 0.65 16.00 -6.77
CA VAL A 204 1.05 14.78 -6.06
C VAL A 204 0.25 13.57 -6.51
N VAL A 205 -1.08 13.68 -6.68
CA VAL A 205 -1.92 12.57 -7.17
C VAL A 205 -1.47 12.15 -8.56
N LEU A 206 -1.23 13.12 -9.45
CA LEU A 206 -0.71 12.84 -10.80
C LEU A 206 0.69 12.19 -10.77
N SER A 207 1.57 12.61 -9.85
CA SER A 207 2.89 12.03 -9.65
C SER A 207 2.80 10.57 -9.17
N LEU A 208 1.97 10.31 -8.16
CA LEU A 208 1.76 8.96 -7.61
C LEU A 208 1.16 8.03 -8.66
N LEU A 209 0.18 8.47 -9.45
CA LEU A 209 -0.38 7.69 -10.55
C LEU A 209 0.69 7.33 -11.59
N LYS A 210 1.57 8.26 -11.96
CA LYS A 210 2.70 7.97 -12.86
C LYS A 210 3.62 6.92 -12.28
N ASN A 211 3.90 6.95 -10.97
CA ASN A 211 4.71 5.92 -10.32
C ASN A 211 3.97 4.58 -10.22
N ILE A 212 2.66 4.57 -10.01
CA ILE A 212 1.82 3.36 -10.08
C ILE A 212 1.97 2.68 -11.44
N GLY A 213 1.73 3.38 -12.54
CA GLY A 213 1.82 2.76 -13.87
C GLY A 213 3.25 2.41 -14.30
N ARG A 214 4.25 3.09 -13.73
CA ARG A 214 5.67 2.86 -14.05
C ARG A 214 6.31 1.72 -13.25
N PHE A 215 5.90 1.53 -11.99
CA PHE A 215 6.53 0.56 -11.08
C PHE A 215 5.55 -0.52 -10.63
N TYR A 216 4.37 -0.14 -10.15
CA TYR A 216 3.46 -1.04 -9.46
C TYR A 216 2.61 -1.92 -10.37
N MET A 217 1.94 -1.33 -11.37
CA MET A 217 1.10 -2.11 -12.29
C MET A 217 1.88 -3.16 -13.09
N PRO A 218 3.10 -2.88 -13.62
CA PRO A 218 3.93 -3.91 -14.24
C PRO A 218 4.28 -5.05 -13.27
N TYR A 219 4.51 -4.73 -11.99
CA TYR A 219 4.80 -5.70 -10.95
C TYR A 219 3.58 -6.59 -10.62
N LEU A 220 2.40 -6.00 -10.39
CA LEU A 220 1.17 -6.75 -10.12
C LEU A 220 0.80 -7.67 -11.30
N ASP A 221 0.93 -7.17 -12.52
CA ASP A 221 0.64 -7.95 -13.73
C ASP A 221 1.61 -9.13 -13.91
N ALA A 222 2.91 -8.93 -13.64
CA ALA A 222 3.89 -10.02 -13.66
C ALA A 222 3.61 -11.07 -12.59
N ASN A 223 3.25 -10.65 -11.38
CA ASN A 223 2.82 -11.54 -10.30
C ASN A 223 1.62 -12.41 -10.73
N ALA A 224 0.56 -11.78 -11.25
CA ALA A 224 -0.65 -12.48 -11.68
C ALA A 224 -0.37 -13.45 -12.84
N ARG A 225 0.46 -13.07 -13.82
CA ARG A 225 0.87 -13.96 -14.91
C ARG A 225 1.68 -15.15 -14.41
N ALA A 226 2.58 -14.94 -13.46
CA ALA A 226 3.37 -16.01 -12.88
C ALA A 226 2.52 -17.02 -12.09
N LEU A 227 1.53 -16.56 -11.32
CA LEU A 227 0.54 -17.45 -10.69
C LEU A 227 -0.21 -18.28 -11.72
N ALA A 228 -0.75 -17.62 -12.76
CA ALA A 228 -1.53 -18.28 -13.79
C ALA A 228 -0.73 -19.35 -14.55
N GLN A 229 0.60 -19.20 -14.60
CA GLN A 229 1.52 -20.14 -15.24
C GLN A 229 2.08 -21.19 -14.28
N GLY A 230 1.76 -21.12 -12.98
CA GLY A 230 2.34 -22.00 -11.97
C GLY A 230 3.86 -21.82 -11.81
N ALA A 231 4.39 -20.62 -12.07
CA ALA A 231 5.82 -20.35 -11.97
C ALA A 231 6.26 -20.18 -10.51
N ASP A 232 7.45 -20.69 -10.17
CA ASP A 232 8.00 -20.58 -8.80
C ASP A 232 8.43 -19.16 -8.43
N SER A 233 8.75 -18.32 -9.42
CA SER A 233 9.14 -16.92 -9.23
C SER A 233 8.91 -16.09 -10.48
N PHE A 234 8.90 -14.77 -10.31
CA PHE A 234 8.86 -13.80 -11.40
C PHE A 234 9.86 -12.68 -11.18
N GLU A 235 10.28 -12.05 -12.28
CA GLU A 235 11.19 -10.91 -12.27
C GLU A 235 10.56 -9.72 -13.00
N VAL A 236 10.70 -8.52 -12.42
CA VAL A 236 10.37 -7.26 -13.08
C VAL A 236 11.56 -6.32 -12.99
N LYS A 237 12.03 -5.86 -14.16
CA LYS A 237 13.01 -4.79 -14.26
C LYS A 237 12.32 -3.46 -14.00
N LEU A 238 12.72 -2.81 -12.93
CA LEU A 238 12.23 -1.51 -12.54
C LEU A 238 13.11 -0.40 -13.13
N PRO A 239 12.54 0.77 -13.39
CA PRO A 239 13.33 1.94 -13.77
C PRO A 239 14.46 2.23 -12.79
N GLY A 240 15.61 2.67 -13.32
CA GLY A 240 16.82 2.89 -12.53
C GLY A 240 17.67 1.63 -12.35
N GLY A 241 17.29 0.50 -12.95
CA GLY A 241 18.09 -0.74 -12.97
C GLY A 241 17.81 -1.69 -11.81
N ALA A 242 16.94 -1.31 -10.88
CA ALA A 242 16.47 -2.20 -9.83
C ALA A 242 15.69 -3.38 -10.41
N VAL A 243 15.74 -4.53 -9.72
CA VAL A 243 15.04 -5.75 -10.14
C VAL A 243 14.20 -6.24 -8.96
N ALA A 244 12.90 -6.36 -9.18
CA ALA A 244 12.02 -7.04 -8.24
C ALA A 244 11.92 -8.52 -8.61
N HIS A 245 12.32 -9.40 -7.69
CA HIS A 245 12.30 -10.85 -7.89
C HIS A 245 11.75 -11.56 -6.65
N GLN A 246 10.63 -12.28 -6.79
CA GLN A 246 10.01 -13.01 -5.69
C GLN A 246 9.12 -14.15 -6.19
N PRO A 247 8.73 -15.09 -5.31
CA PRO A 247 7.61 -15.98 -5.57
C PRO A 247 6.32 -15.18 -5.83
N PRO A 248 5.43 -15.68 -6.69
CA PRO A 248 4.14 -15.04 -6.88
C PRO A 248 3.25 -15.18 -5.63
N ILE A 249 2.50 -14.11 -5.33
CA ILE A 249 1.66 -13.97 -4.13
C ILE A 249 0.19 -13.86 -4.55
N GLU A 250 -0.64 -14.77 -4.06
CA GLU A 250 -2.08 -14.84 -4.35
C GLU A 250 -2.81 -13.53 -4.02
N HIS A 251 -2.51 -12.95 -2.85
CA HIS A 251 -3.13 -11.70 -2.41
C HIS A 251 -2.91 -10.55 -3.40
N GLN A 252 -1.70 -10.40 -3.94
CA GLN A 252 -1.39 -9.35 -4.91
C GLN A 252 -2.11 -9.56 -6.26
N ALA A 253 -2.36 -10.82 -6.65
CA ALA A 253 -3.19 -11.08 -7.83
C ALA A 253 -4.67 -10.81 -7.57
N ALA A 254 -5.16 -11.05 -6.34
CA ALA A 254 -6.49 -10.65 -5.92
C ALA A 254 -6.66 -9.13 -5.94
N SER A 255 -5.68 -8.36 -5.45
CA SER A 255 -5.67 -6.88 -5.57
C SER A 255 -5.83 -6.42 -7.01
N LEU A 256 -5.05 -6.99 -7.95
CA LEU A 256 -5.18 -6.64 -9.37
C LEU A 256 -6.56 -7.00 -9.94
N HIS A 257 -7.12 -8.14 -9.54
CA HIS A 257 -8.47 -8.55 -9.92
C HIS A 257 -9.52 -7.55 -9.43
N ASP A 258 -9.44 -7.14 -8.16
CA ASP A 258 -10.37 -6.20 -7.54
C ASP A 258 -10.28 -4.81 -8.19
N LEU A 259 -9.07 -4.32 -8.48
CA LEU A 259 -8.86 -3.07 -9.22
C LEU A 259 -9.48 -3.13 -10.63
N ARG A 260 -9.31 -4.24 -11.34
CA ARG A 260 -9.94 -4.47 -12.66
C ARG A 260 -11.46 -4.47 -12.55
N ALA A 261 -12.01 -5.16 -11.55
CA ALA A 261 -13.46 -5.23 -11.32
C ALA A 261 -14.05 -3.86 -11.00
N MET A 262 -13.42 -3.10 -10.09
CA MET A 262 -13.85 -1.73 -9.75
C MET A 262 -13.82 -0.80 -10.98
N TYR A 263 -12.75 -0.87 -11.79
CA TYR A 263 -12.66 -0.08 -13.02
C TYR A 263 -13.73 -0.46 -14.05
N ALA A 264 -14.00 -1.76 -14.21
CA ALA A 264 -15.02 -2.27 -15.11
C ALA A 264 -16.44 -1.82 -14.72
N MET A 265 -16.71 -1.68 -13.41
CA MET A 265 -17.98 -1.22 -12.86
C MET A 265 -18.24 0.29 -12.98
N LEU A 266 -17.22 1.09 -13.31
CA LEU A 266 -17.42 2.53 -13.56
C LEU A 266 -18.36 2.75 -14.74
N ASN A 267 -19.46 3.45 -14.51
CA ASN A 267 -20.32 3.91 -15.60
C ASN A 267 -19.56 4.87 -16.54
N PRO A 268 -20.02 5.11 -17.77
CA PRO A 268 -19.29 5.92 -18.76
C PRO A 268 -18.93 7.34 -18.26
N LYS A 269 -19.82 7.98 -17.49
CA LYS A 269 -19.60 9.32 -16.94
C LYS A 269 -18.49 9.32 -15.89
N SER A 270 -18.48 8.35 -14.98
CA SER A 270 -17.45 8.21 -13.96
C SER A 270 -16.11 7.80 -14.57
N ARG A 271 -16.09 6.88 -15.53
CA ARG A 271 -14.86 6.45 -16.21
C ARG A 271 -14.18 7.61 -16.93
N ALA A 272 -14.93 8.46 -17.62
CA ALA A 272 -14.39 9.63 -18.31
C ALA A 272 -13.64 10.61 -17.38
N LYS A 273 -13.98 10.67 -16.08
CA LYS A 273 -13.32 11.54 -15.10
C LYS A 273 -11.90 11.10 -14.72
N VAL A 274 -11.56 9.84 -14.93
CA VAL A 274 -10.26 9.25 -14.56
C VAL A 274 -9.48 8.73 -15.75
N GLN A 275 -10.14 8.56 -16.90
CA GLN A 275 -9.53 8.01 -18.12
C GLN A 275 -8.23 8.74 -18.48
N ASP A 276 -8.29 10.05 -18.68
CA ASP A 276 -7.15 10.83 -19.18
C ASP A 276 -5.92 10.72 -18.26
N VAL A 277 -6.13 10.80 -16.94
CA VAL A 277 -5.03 10.71 -15.97
C VAL A 277 -4.46 9.30 -15.86
N LEU A 278 -5.30 8.27 -15.95
CA LEU A 278 -4.87 6.88 -15.93
C LEU A 278 -4.14 6.49 -17.23
N GLU A 279 -4.55 7.02 -18.39
CA GLU A 279 -3.87 6.83 -19.66
C GLU A 279 -2.50 7.49 -19.67
N GLN A 280 -2.42 8.76 -19.25
CA GLN A 280 -1.14 9.48 -19.11
C GLN A 280 -0.19 8.77 -18.14
N ALA A 281 -0.73 8.13 -17.12
CA ALA A 281 0.01 7.33 -16.16
C ALA A 281 0.37 5.91 -16.66
N ASN A 282 -0.10 5.48 -17.84
CA ASN A 282 0.04 4.13 -18.38
C ASN A 282 -0.60 3.02 -17.52
N VAL A 283 -1.67 3.34 -16.78
CA VAL A 283 -2.37 2.40 -15.88
C VAL A 283 -3.46 1.63 -16.61
N VAL A 284 -4.21 2.28 -17.53
CA VAL A 284 -5.42 1.70 -18.16
C VAL A 284 -5.17 0.33 -18.79
N LYS A 285 -4.04 0.14 -19.48
CA LYS A 285 -3.69 -1.12 -20.16
C LYS A 285 -3.61 -2.34 -19.23
N TYR A 286 -3.44 -2.11 -17.92
CA TYR A 286 -3.42 -3.18 -16.91
C TYR A 286 -4.79 -3.41 -16.27
N LEU A 287 -5.69 -2.42 -16.35
CA LEU A 287 -7.06 -2.47 -15.81
C LEU A 287 -8.06 -3.05 -16.81
N VAL A 288 -7.79 -2.92 -18.10
CA VAL A 288 -8.58 -3.56 -19.16
C VAL A 288 -7.94 -4.90 -19.49
N ASP A 289 -8.67 -5.97 -19.24
CA ASP A 289 -8.18 -7.34 -19.47
C ASP A 289 -7.88 -7.55 -20.96
N THR A 290 -6.59 -7.64 -21.32
CA THR A 290 -6.17 -8.02 -22.69
C THR A 290 -6.26 -9.53 -22.93
N SER A 291 -6.65 -10.33 -21.91
CA SER A 291 -6.67 -11.80 -21.94
C SER A 291 -8.07 -12.41 -22.03
N ALA A 292 -9.14 -11.62 -22.16
CA ALA A 292 -10.51 -12.12 -22.35
C ALA A 292 -10.79 -12.70 -23.76
N SER A 293 -9.80 -13.35 -24.39
CA SER A 293 -9.96 -14.15 -25.62
C SER A 293 -9.74 -15.65 -25.41
N VAL A 294 -9.67 -16.15 -24.17
CA VAL A 294 -9.70 -17.59 -23.90
C VAL A 294 -11.00 -17.90 -23.14
N GLY A 295 -11.95 -18.49 -23.88
CA GLY A 295 -13.26 -18.87 -23.37
C GLY A 295 -13.20 -19.94 -22.27
N PRO A 296 -14.33 -20.20 -21.59
CA PRO A 296 -14.36 -21.08 -20.43
C PRO A 296 -14.06 -22.53 -20.84
N THR A 297 -12.93 -23.06 -20.37
CA THR A 297 -12.69 -24.50 -20.35
C THR A 297 -13.55 -25.10 -19.25
N ALA A 298 -14.61 -25.80 -19.67
CA ALA A 298 -15.48 -26.57 -18.79
C ALA A 298 -14.67 -27.62 -18.01
N ALA A 299 -14.62 -27.48 -16.69
CA ALA A 299 -14.10 -28.51 -15.81
C ALA A 299 -15.14 -29.64 -15.69
N THR A 300 -14.83 -30.80 -16.27
CA THR A 300 -15.55 -32.04 -16.04
C THR A 300 -15.27 -32.56 -14.64
N SER A 301 -16.34 -32.76 -13.88
CA SER A 301 -16.38 -33.46 -12.59
C SER A 301 -15.88 -34.90 -12.70
N SER A 302 -14.98 -35.30 -11.80
CA SER A 302 -14.80 -36.71 -11.43
C SER A 302 -14.91 -36.86 -9.92
N SER A 303 -15.94 -37.60 -9.51
CA SER A 303 -16.16 -38.07 -8.14
C SER A 303 -15.09 -39.09 -7.74
N PRO A 304 -14.78 -39.24 -6.43
CA PRO A 304 -13.88 -40.29 -5.98
C PRO A 304 -14.65 -41.61 -5.77
N SER A 305 -14.07 -42.72 -6.21
CA SER A 305 -14.50 -44.07 -5.84
C SER A 305 -13.33 -44.83 -5.22
N SER A 306 -13.59 -45.35 -4.01
CA SER A 306 -12.91 -46.44 -3.29
C SER A 306 -11.56 -46.14 -2.64
#